data_AF-A0A4Q3SQ74-F1
#
_entry.id   AF-A0A4Q3SQ74-F1
#
_cell.length_a   1.000
_cell.length_b   1.000
_cell.length_c   1.000
_cell.angle_alpha   90.00
_cell.angle_beta   90.00
_cell.angle_gamma   90.00
#
_symmetry.space_group_name_H-M   'P 1'
#
loop_
_entity.id
_entity.type
_entity.pdbx_description
1 polymer ?
#
loop_
_entity_poly.entity_id
_entity_poly.type
_entity_poly.pdbx_seq_one_letter_code
_entity_poly.pdbx_strand_id
1 'polypeptide(L)' 'MTAQPFLGPDVHDLGSAWIDPSARIFGAVEIAAEASIWCNVVVRAESQRVVIGPRTNIQDFVMVHVGSGTP' A
#
# COMPACT_ATOMS: atom_id res chain seq x y z
N MET A 1 -20.60 -3.39 10.18
CA MET A 1 -19.70 -2.34 9.68
C MET A 1 -18.59 -3.03 8.91
N THR A 2 -18.45 -2.81 7.61
CA THR A 2 -17.28 -3.29 6.87
C THR A 2 -16.07 -2.48 7.35
N ALA A 3 -15.04 -3.15 7.84
CA ALA A 3 -13.77 -2.50 8.15
C ALA A 3 -13.25 -1.80 6.88
N GLN A 4 -12.53 -0.70 7.04
CA GLN A 4 -11.87 0.02 5.95
C GLN A 4 -10.36 -0.18 6.09
N PRO A 5 -9.60 -0.20 4.99
CA PRO A 5 -8.14 -0.23 5.07
C PRO A 5 -7.63 1.01 5.81
N PHE A 6 -6.47 0.88 6.46
CA PHE A 6 -5.77 2.04 6.99
C PHE A 6 -4.86 2.62 5.90
N LEU A 7 -5.16 3.84 5.45
CA LEU A 7 -4.32 4.63 4.56
C LEU A 7 -3.81 5.84 5.33
N GLY A 8 -2.49 5.99 5.41
CA GLY A 8 -1.86 7.19 5.97
C GLY A 8 -2.16 8.46 5.16
N PRO A 9 -1.86 9.65 5.71
CA PRO A 9 -2.18 10.93 5.07
C PRO A 9 -1.49 11.14 3.71
N ASP A 10 -0.31 10.55 3.50
CA ASP A 10 0.50 10.66 2.28
C ASP A 10 0.33 9.47 1.32
N VAL A 11 -0.74 8.68 1.53
CA VAL A 11 -1.11 7.58 0.65
C VAL A 11 -2.11 8.08 -0.38
N HIS A 12 -1.76 7.91 -1.65
CA HIS A 12 -2.58 8.32 -2.79
C HIS A 12 -3.08 7.09 -3.55
N ASP A 13 -4.38 6.80 -3.43
CA ASP A 13 -5.10 5.89 -4.33
C ASP A 13 -5.64 6.70 -5.51
N LEU A 14 -5.23 6.33 -6.73
CA LEU A 14 -5.66 7.01 -7.96
C LEU A 14 -7.09 6.62 -8.40
N GLY A 15 -7.88 6.00 -7.51
CA GLY A 15 -9.34 5.92 -7.59
C GLY A 15 -9.89 4.64 -8.20
N SER A 16 -9.10 3.57 -8.26
CA SER A 16 -9.58 2.27 -8.77
C SER A 16 -8.83 1.06 -8.22
N ALA A 17 -8.07 1.23 -7.13
CA ALA A 17 -7.47 0.08 -6.46
C ALA A 17 -8.51 -0.66 -5.62
N TRP A 18 -8.44 -1.99 -5.60
CA TRP A 18 -9.10 -2.78 -4.57
C TRP A 18 -8.13 -2.97 -3.41
N ILE A 19 -8.52 -2.57 -2.21
CA ILE A 19 -7.68 -2.64 -1.02
C ILE A 19 -8.45 -3.37 0.08
N ASP A 20 -7.93 -4.51 0.52
CA ASP A 20 -8.54 -5.27 1.60
C ASP A 20 -8.58 -4.47 2.91
N PRO A 21 -9.69 -4.53 3.69
CA PRO A 21 -9.82 -3.83 4.97
C PRO A 21 -8.71 -4.06 6.00
N SER A 22 -8.00 -5.19 5.93
CA SER A 22 -6.91 -5.51 6.85
C SER A 22 -5.58 -4.87 6.46
N ALA A 23 -5.45 -4.33 5.25
CA ALA A 23 -4.22 -3.71 4.77
C ALA A 23 -3.84 -2.44 5.58
N ARG A 24 -2.54 -2.26 5.78
CA ARG A 24 -1.97 -1.12 6.51
C ARG A 24 -0.90 -0.43 5.66
N ILE A 25 -1.17 0.79 5.21
CA ILE A 25 -0.29 1.52 4.28
C ILE A 25 0.15 2.85 4.91
N PHE A 26 1.46 3.07 4.98
CA PHE A 26 2.08 4.21 5.65
C PHE A 26 3.10 4.94 4.78
N GLY A 27 3.11 6.27 4.90
CA GLY A 27 4.07 7.16 4.27
C GLY A 27 3.77 7.43 2.79
N ALA A 28 4.80 7.88 2.06
CA ALA A 28 4.67 8.28 0.65
C ALA A 28 4.44 7.05 -0.25
N VAL A 29 3.17 6.75 -0.52
CA VAL A 29 2.75 5.60 -1.34
C VAL A 29 1.78 6.06 -2.41
N GLU A 30 2.06 5.70 -3.66
CA GLU A 30 1.13 5.86 -4.77
C GLU A 30 0.62 4.50 -5.22
N ILE A 31 -0.70 4.37 -5.32
CA ILE A 31 -1.39 3.15 -5.77
C ILE A 31 -2.11 3.48 -7.07
N ALA A 32 -1.59 2.95 -8.16
CA ALA A 32 -2.13 3.21 -9.49
C ALA A 32 -3.39 2.38 -9.79
N ALA A 33 -4.01 2.73 -10.92
CA ALA A 33 -5.30 2.19 -11.31
C ALA A 33 -5.33 0.66 -11.41
N GLU A 34 -6.46 0.07 -11.01
CA GLU A 34 -6.73 -1.37 -11.07
C GLU A 34 -5.73 -2.25 -10.27
N ALA A 35 -4.94 -1.66 -9.38
CA ALA A 35 -4.11 -2.43 -8.46
C ALA A 35 -4.98 -3.19 -7.43
N SER A 36 -4.45 -4.29 -6.88
CA SER A 36 -5.10 -5.02 -5.78
C SER A 36 -4.15 -5.28 -4.63
N ILE A 37 -4.57 -4.91 -3.42
CA ILE A 37 -3.82 -5.08 -2.17
C ILE A 37 -4.60 -6.02 -1.27
N TRP A 38 -4.03 -7.19 -1.00
CA TRP A 38 -4.73 -8.33 -0.39
C TRP A 38 -4.56 -8.38 1.14
N CYS A 39 -5.08 -9.44 1.76
CA CYS A 39 -5.23 -9.52 3.21
C CYS A 39 -3.90 -9.34 3.93
N ASN A 40 -3.90 -8.51 4.97
CA ASN A 40 -2.78 -8.29 5.87
C ASN A 40 -1.49 -7.80 5.18
N VAL A 41 -1.60 -7.18 4.00
CA VAL A 41 -0.47 -6.47 3.39
C VAL A 41 -0.09 -5.27 4.23
N VAL A 42 1.22 -5.06 4.39
CA VAL A 42 1.79 -3.87 5.01
C VAL A 42 2.73 -3.18 4.03
N VAL A 43 2.50 -1.90 3.77
CA VAL A 43 3.43 -1.05 3.01
C VAL A 43 3.89 0.08 3.91
N ARG A 44 5.20 0.23 4.06
CA ARG A 44 5.79 1.26 4.93
C ARG A 44 6.91 1.99 4.20
N ALA A 45 6.67 3.26 3.90
CA ALA A 45 7.58 4.17 3.19
C ALA A 45 8.07 5.28 4.13
N GLU A 46 9.28 5.16 4.68
CA GLU A 46 9.82 6.21 5.57
C GLU A 46 10.69 7.22 4.84
N SER A 47 11.68 6.73 4.10
CA SER A 47 12.75 7.59 3.56
C SER A 47 12.62 7.85 2.07
N GLN A 48 11.93 6.98 1.34
CA GLN A 48 11.68 7.06 -0.09
C GLN A 48 10.23 6.68 -0.38
N ARG A 49 9.76 6.94 -1.60
CA ARG A 49 8.39 6.59 -2.00
C ARG A 49 8.27 5.14 -2.46
N VAL A 50 7.09 4.54 -2.27
CA VAL A 50 6.67 3.30 -2.92
C VAL A 50 5.67 3.63 -4.03
N VAL A 51 5.86 3.04 -5.21
CA VAL A 51 4.91 3.17 -6.33
C VAL A 51 4.41 1.78 -6.71
N ILE A 52 3.12 1.55 -6.54
CA ILE A 52 2.44 0.33 -6.99
C ILE A 52 1.80 0.63 -8.33
N GLY A 53 2.39 0.07 -9.40
CA GLY A 53 1.99 0.34 -10.78
C GLY A 53 0.60 -0.22 -11.15
N PRO A 54 0.04 0.20 -12.29
CA PRO A 54 -1.31 -0.18 -12.68
C PRO A 54 -1.43 -1.69 -12.87
N ARG A 55 -2.58 -2.26 -12.47
CA ARG A 55 -2.88 -3.70 -12.55
C ARG A 55 -1.89 -4.61 -11.80
N THR A 56 -1.17 -4.05 -10.82
CA THR A 56 -0.28 -4.83 -9.94
C THR A 56 -1.09 -5.45 -8.80
N ASN A 57 -0.80 -6.70 -8.46
CA ASN A 57 -1.32 -7.31 -7.23
C ASN A 57 -0.20 -7.48 -6.20
N ILE A 58 -0.49 -7.12 -4.95
CA ILE A 58 0.34 -7.38 -3.78
C ILE A 58 -0.44 -8.35 -2.88
N GLN A 59 -0.02 -9.60 -2.89
CA GLN A 59 -0.79 -10.69 -2.26
C GLN A 59 -0.63 -10.75 -0.74
N ASP A 60 -1.41 -11.64 -0.15
CA ASP A 60 -1.62 -11.77 1.27
C ASP A 60 -0.31 -11.86 2.05
N PHE A 61 -0.27 -11.16 3.19
CA PHE A 61 0.87 -11.11 4.11
C PHE A 61 2.20 -10.54 3.54
N VAL A 62 2.19 -9.96 2.34
CA VAL A 62 3.38 -9.26 1.82
C VAL A 62 3.68 -8.02 2.65
N MET A 63 4.96 -7.83 2.95
CA MET A 63 5.49 -6.59 3.51
C MET A 63 6.38 -5.89 2.49
N VAL A 64 6.04 -4.65 2.16
CA VAL A 64 6.87 -3.75 1.36
C VAL A 64 7.43 -2.69 2.29
N HIS A 65 8.76 -2.57 2.31
CA HIS A 65 9.44 -1.55 3.09
C HIS A 65 10.49 -0.86 2.22
N VAL A 66 10.56 0.46 2.33
CA VAL A 66 11.67 1.23 1.78
C VAL A 66 12.19 2.18 2.86
N GLY A 67 13.44 1.95 3.26
CA GLY A 67 14.17 2.76 4.22
C GLY A 67 15.28 3.57 3.56
N SER A 68 16.16 4.13 4.38
CA SER A 68 17.45 4.65 3.96
C SER A 68 18.53 4.19 4.93
N GLY A 69 19.64 3.67 4.40
CA GLY A 69 20.83 3.34 5.20
C GLY A 69 20.70 2.16 6.17
N THR A 70 19.61 1.39 6.14
CA THR A 70 19.55 0.07 6.78
C THR A 70 20.40 -0.95 5.99
N PRO A 71 21.08 -1.92 6.65
CA PRO A 71 21.74 -3.03 5.94
C PRO A 71 20.79 -3.79 5.02
#